data_AF-A0A6I1F7B3-F1
#
_entry.id   AF-A0A6I1F7B3-F1
#
_cell.length_a   1.000
_cell.length_b   1.000
_cell.length_c   1.000
_cell.angle_alpha   90.00
_cell.angle_beta   90.00
_cell.angle_gamma   90.00
#
_symmetry.space_group_name_H-M   'P 1'
#
loop_
_entity.id
_entity.type
_entity.pdbx_description
1 polymer ?
#
loop_
_entity_poly.entity_id
_entity_poly.type
_entity_poly.pdbx_seq_one_letter_code
_entity_poly.pdbx_strand_id
1 'polypeptide(L)'
;MDILAVVEMKYKYDTNDDPFKKDIVKVKNYIRNPEYKNCLYYLAFIHEVVNPDDKEYSWLTQRDLKWANGQVTELNGYFIEGNDEPVFQIISY
;
A
#
# COMPACT_ATOMS: atom_id res chain seq x y z
N MET A 1 -12.83 11.04 -18.79
CA MET A 1 -13.41 9.78 -18.28
C MET A 1 -12.38 9.24 -17.31
N ASP A 2 -12.75 9.36 -16.05
CA ASP A 2 -11.90 9.37 -14.87
C ASP A 2 -11.79 7.95 -14.32
N ILE A 3 -10.58 7.40 -14.26
CA ILE A 3 -10.38 6.17 -13.50
C ILE A 3 -10.31 6.55 -12.02
N LEU A 4 -11.32 6.03 -11.33
CA LEU A 4 -11.88 6.45 -10.04
C LEU A 4 -11.07 5.95 -8.84
N ALA A 5 -10.38 4.81 -8.99
CA ALA A 5 -9.44 4.23 -8.03
C ALA A 5 -8.92 2.91 -8.63
N VAL A 6 -7.64 2.61 -8.47
CA VAL A 6 -7.15 1.22 -8.56
C VAL A 6 -6.97 0.75 -7.12
N VAL A 7 -7.72 -0.27 -6.72
CA VAL A 7 -7.62 -0.90 -5.40
C VAL A 7 -7.09 -2.30 -5.59
N GLU A 8 -5.88 -2.57 -5.10
CA GLU A 8 -5.37 -3.93 -5.00
C GLU A 8 -5.47 -4.38 -3.54
N MET A 9 -6.34 -5.37 -3.28
CA MET A 9 -6.45 -6.03 -1.98
C MET A 9 -5.80 -7.40 -2.06
N LYS A 10 -4.87 -7.67 -1.15
CA LYS A 10 -4.27 -9.01 -0.99
C LYS A 10 -4.29 -9.44 0.46
N TYR A 11 -4.72 -10.68 0.64
CA TYR A 11 -4.68 -11.44 1.88
C TYR A 11 -3.55 -12.47 1.79
N LYS A 12 -2.56 -12.40 2.70
CA LYS A 12 -1.42 -13.32 2.71
C LYS A 12 -0.97 -13.62 4.14
N TYR A 13 -0.90 -14.91 4.45
CA TYR A 13 -0.37 -15.49 5.68
C TYR A 13 1.07 -16.01 5.45
N ASP A 14 1.96 -15.18 4.92
CA ASP A 14 3.33 -15.58 4.65
C ASP A 14 4.28 -14.39 4.86
N THR A 15 5.52 -14.67 5.28
CA THR A 15 6.59 -13.67 5.48
C THR A 15 7.16 -13.14 4.16
N ASN A 16 6.62 -13.60 3.03
CA ASN A 16 7.06 -13.19 1.71
C ASN A 16 6.37 -11.91 1.24
N ASP A 17 7.11 -10.80 1.29
CA ASP A 17 6.66 -9.48 0.84
C ASP A 17 6.59 -9.30 -0.69
N ASP A 18 7.17 -10.21 -1.48
CA ASP A 18 7.26 -10.08 -2.94
C ASP A 18 5.93 -9.73 -3.63
N PRO A 19 4.77 -10.29 -3.21
CA PRO A 19 3.50 -9.97 -3.82
C PRO A 19 3.07 -8.51 -3.60
N PHE A 20 3.36 -7.93 -2.43
CA PHE A 20 3.11 -6.52 -2.13
C PHE A 20 4.06 -5.63 -2.95
N LYS A 21 5.35 -6.01 -3.03
CA LYS A 21 6.35 -5.31 -3.85
C LYS A 21 5.98 -5.29 -5.33
N LYS A 22 5.43 -6.38 -5.86
CA LYS A 22 4.96 -6.47 -7.25
C LYS A 22 3.80 -5.51 -7.54
N ASP A 23 2.90 -5.34 -6.58
CA ASP A 23 1.77 -4.42 -6.68
C ASP A 23 2.22 -2.96 -6.67
N ILE A 24 3.18 -2.61 -5.81
CA ILE A 24 3.81 -1.28 -5.81
C ILE A 24 4.42 -0.97 -7.18
N VAL A 25 5.14 -1.92 -7.78
CA VAL A 25 5.71 -1.76 -9.13
C VAL A 25 4.61 -1.60 -10.18
N LYS A 26 3.51 -2.35 -10.06
CA LYS A 26 2.37 -2.26 -10.97
C LYS A 26 1.69 -0.89 -10.89
N VAL A 27 1.40 -0.38 -9.71
CA VAL A 27 0.83 0.97 -9.50
C VAL A 27 1.77 2.05 -10.04
N LYS A 28 3.07 1.95 -9.77
CA LYS A 28 4.08 2.86 -10.34
C LYS A 28 4.06 2.88 -11.87
N ASN A 29 3.85 1.72 -12.51
CA ASN A 29 3.74 1.64 -13.96
C ASN A 29 2.43 2.26 -14.47
N TYR A 30 1.33 2.12 -13.74
CA TYR A 30 0.07 2.80 -14.09
C TYR A 30 0.19 4.32 -14.01
N ILE A 31 0.78 4.86 -12.93
CA ILE A 31 1.01 6.32 -12.79
C ILE A 31 1.82 6.90 -13.95
N ARG A 32 2.77 6.12 -14.48
CA ARG A 32 3.61 6.52 -15.61
C ARG A 32 2.92 6.39 -16.97
N ASN A 33 1.78 5.70 -17.05
CA ASN A 33 1.04 5.56 -18.29
C ASN A 33 0.20 6.83 -18.54
N PRO A 34 0.39 7.54 -19.66
CA PRO A 34 -0.37 8.74 -20.00
C PRO A 34 -1.90 8.54 -20.01
N GLU A 35 -2.36 7.31 -20.28
CA GLU A 35 -3.78 6.93 -20.25
C GLU A 35 -4.40 7.06 -18.85
N TYR A 36 -3.57 6.95 -17.79
CA TYR A 36 -4.00 6.95 -16.39
C TYR A 36 -3.46 8.16 -15.60
N LYS A 37 -3.06 9.23 -16.30
CA LYS A 37 -2.48 10.45 -15.71
C LYS A 37 -3.29 11.07 -14.57
N ASN A 38 -4.62 11.00 -14.63
CA ASN A 38 -5.51 11.69 -13.69
C ASN A 38 -6.12 10.78 -12.62
N CYS A 39 -5.56 9.59 -12.39
CA CYS A 39 -6.11 8.65 -11.41
C CYS A 39 -5.51 8.87 -10.02
N LEU A 40 -6.29 8.56 -8.99
CA LEU A 40 -5.81 8.28 -7.64
C LEU A 40 -5.63 6.77 -7.49
N TYR A 41 -4.61 6.36 -6.72
CA TYR A 41 -4.21 4.97 -6.57
C TYR A 41 -4.27 4.58 -5.09
N TYR A 42 -4.84 3.41 -4.81
CA TYR A 42 -4.98 2.91 -3.45
C TYR A 42 -4.26 1.56 -3.33
N LEU A 43 -3.24 1.52 -2.47
CA LEU A 43 -2.54 0.28 -2.11
C LEU A 43 -3.18 -0.27 -0.84
N ALA A 44 -3.96 -1.35 -0.92
CA ALA A 44 -4.69 -1.90 0.21
C ALA A 44 -4.10 -3.25 0.65
N PHE A 45 -3.33 -3.25 1.74
CA PHE A 45 -2.58 -4.43 2.16
C PHE A 45 -2.98 -4.87 3.56
N ILE A 46 -3.38 -6.13 3.69
CA ILE A 46 -3.55 -6.79 4.99
C ILE A 46 -2.37 -7.74 5.17
N HIS A 47 -1.52 -7.46 6.16
CA HIS A 47 -0.35 -8.24 6.48
C HIS A 47 -0.56 -8.96 7.82
N GLU A 48 -0.84 -10.26 7.76
CA GLU A 48 -1.08 -11.08 8.95
C GLU A 48 0.22 -11.59 9.60
N VAL A 49 1.23 -10.72 9.68
CA VAL A 49 2.45 -10.96 10.44
C VAL A 49 2.44 -10.01 11.63
N VAL A 50 2.74 -10.55 12.81
CA VAL A 50 2.82 -9.76 14.03
C VAL A 50 4.05 -8.86 13.96
N ASN A 51 3.83 -7.55 13.84
CA ASN A 51 4.88 -6.55 13.93
C ASN A 51 5.31 -6.39 15.40
N PRO A 52 6.63 -6.34 15.68
CA PRO A 52 7.14 -6.17 17.04
C PRO A 52 6.94 -4.74 17.58
N ASP A 53 6.68 -3.76 16.71
CA ASP A 53 6.64 -2.33 17.04
C ASP A 53 5.36 -1.67 16.52
N ASP A 54 4.82 -0.71 17.28
CA ASP A 54 3.70 0.17 16.89
C ASP A 54 4.15 1.41 16.09
N LYS A 55 5.03 1.19 15.11
CA LYS A 55 5.43 2.26 14.19
C LYS A 55 4.51 2.29 12.98
N GLU A 56 4.37 3.47 12.38
CA GLU A 56 3.72 3.64 11.08
C GLU A 56 4.31 2.64 10.07
N TYR A 57 3.45 1.79 9.54
CA TYR A 57 3.83 0.67 8.68
C TYR A 57 3.53 1.05 7.24
N SER A 58 4.48 1.72 6.60
CA SER A 58 4.41 2.07 5.17
C SER A 58 5.17 1.07 4.32
N TRP A 59 4.55 0.68 3.20
CA TRP A 59 5.15 -0.15 2.16
C TRP A 59 5.96 0.68 1.15
N LEU A 60 5.70 1.99 1.06
CA LEU A 60 6.44 2.88 0.18
C LEU A 60 7.72 3.38 0.84
N THR A 61 8.83 3.23 0.11
CA THR A 61 10.10 3.79 0.57
C THR A 61 10.16 5.30 0.31
N GLN A 62 11.11 6.00 0.96
CA GLN A 62 11.42 7.40 0.64
C GLN A 62 11.70 7.65 -0.85
N ARG A 63 12.21 6.64 -1.57
CA ARG A 63 12.43 6.73 -3.01
C ARG A 63 11.12 6.73 -3.80
N ASP A 64 10.10 6.05 -3.29
CA ASP A 64 8.82 5.89 -3.97
C ASP A 64 7.93 7.13 -3.83
N LEU A 65 8.13 7.92 -2.77
CA LEU A 65 7.46 9.21 -2.58
C LEU A 65 7.67 10.17 -3.77
N LYS A 66 8.78 10.05 -4.50
CA LYS A 66 9.04 10.84 -5.72
C LYS A 66 7.99 10.68 -6.82
N TRP A 67 7.29 9.55 -6.87
CA TRP A 67 6.24 9.28 -7.85
C TRP A 67 4.85 9.11 -7.21
N ALA A 68 4.77 8.85 -5.91
CA ALA A 68 3.53 8.58 -5.21
C ALA A 68 2.83 9.83 -4.65
N ASN A 69 3.59 10.90 -4.37
CA ASN A 69 3.11 12.10 -3.71
C ASN A 69 1.96 12.79 -4.48
N GLY A 70 0.83 13.01 -3.82
CA GLY A 70 -0.41 13.55 -4.38
C GLY A 70 -1.23 12.57 -5.22
N GLN A 71 -0.81 11.31 -5.34
CA GLN A 71 -1.45 10.32 -6.23
C GLN A 71 -1.77 8.98 -5.57
N VAL A 72 -1.11 8.64 -4.45
CA VAL A 72 -1.23 7.33 -3.81
C VAL A 72 -1.66 7.46 -2.35
N THR A 73 -2.58 6.59 -1.95
CA THR A 73 -2.97 6.36 -0.56
C THR A 73 -2.73 4.89 -0.21
N GLU A 74 -2.03 4.63 0.90
CA GLU A 74 -1.92 3.30 1.49
C GLU A 74 -3.07 3.06 2.48
N LEU A 75 -3.67 1.87 2.42
CA LEU A 75 -4.70 1.36 3.31
C LEU A 75 -4.16 0.06 3.93
N ASN A 76 -3.56 0.16 5.11
CA ASN A 76 -2.83 -0.93 5.75
C ASN A 76 -3.65 -1.56 6.87
N GLY A 77 -3.64 -2.89 6.94
CA GLY A 77 -4.12 -3.69 8.05
C GLY A 77 -3.00 -4.61 8.52
N TYR A 78 -2.69 -4.64 9.81
CA TYR A 78 -1.64 -5.49 10.37
C TYR A 78 -1.87 -5.79 11.85
N PHE A 79 -1.13 -6.75 12.40
CA PHE A 79 -1.15 -7.09 13.83
C PHE A 79 0.10 -6.57 14.52
N ILE A 80 -0.01 -6.18 15.79
CA ILE A 80 1.11 -5.73 16.63
C ILE A 80 1.24 -6.70 17.81
N GLU A 81 2.48 -7.00 18.20
CA GLU A 81 2.74 -7.84 19.36
C GLU A 81 2.09 -7.27 20.64
N GLY A 82 1.33 -8.11 21.35
CA GLY A 82 0.60 -7.70 22.55
C GLY A 82 -0.74 -7.00 22.30
N ASN A 83 -1.17 -6.89 21.04
CA ASN A 83 -2.52 -6.42 20.68
C ASN A 83 -3.30 -7.56 20.01
N ASP A 84 -4.45 -7.92 20.61
CA ASP A 84 -5.31 -8.99 20.09
C ASP A 84 -6.20 -8.52 18.92
N GLU A 85 -6.32 -7.21 18.71
CA GLU A 85 -7.12 -6.62 17.63
C GLU A 85 -6.23 -6.13 16.47
N PRO A 86 -6.67 -6.27 15.21
CA PRO A 86 -5.94 -5.74 14.07
C PRO A 86 -5.89 -4.21 14.08
N VAL A 87 -4.75 -3.66 13.69
CA VAL A 87 -4.55 -2.22 13.49
C VAL A 87 -4.81 -1.87 12.04
N PHE A 88 -5.59 -0.81 11.83
CA PHE A 88 -5.85 -0.24 10.52
C PHE A 88 -5.26 1.17 10.42
N GLN A 89 -4.52 1.43 9.35
CA GLN A 89 -3.81 2.68 9.12
C GLN A 89 -4.05 3.18 7.69
N ILE A 90 -4.23 4.50 7.55
CA ILE A 90 -4.33 5.17 6.26
C ILE A 90 -3.17 6.17 6.15
N ILE A 91 -2.39 6.07 5.09
CA ILE A 91 -1.29 7.00 4.80
C ILE A 91 -1.51 7.62 3.43
N SER A 92 -1.65 8.94 3.36
CA SER A 92 -1.77 9.67 2.10
C SER A 92 -0.50 10.48 1.85
N TYR A 93 0.00 10.40 0.62
CA TYR A 93 1.18 11.14 0.16
C TYR A 93 0.79 12.25 -0.80
#